data_AF-A0A4Q1RDK7-F1
#
_entry.id   AF-A0A4Q1RDK7-F1
#
_cell.length_a   1.000
_cell.length_b   1.000
_cell.length_c   1.000
_cell.angle_alpha   90.00
_cell.angle_beta   90.00
_cell.angle_gamma   90.00
#
_symmetry.space_group_name_H-M   'P 1'
#
loop_
_entity.id
_entity.type
_entity.pdbx_description
1 polymer ?
#
loop_
_entity_poly.entity_id
_entity_poly.type
_entity_poly.pdbx_seq_one_letter_code
_entity_poly.pdbx_strand_id
1 'polypeptide(L)' 'ISAGFELDENARWRLLEGLDDISLTLREESSIVEYEANRPSFKPRTLEV' A
#
# COMPACT_ATOMS: atom_id res chain seq x y z
N ILE A 1 -18.22 24.68 -15.77
CA ILE A 1 -18.45 24.84 -14.32
C ILE A 1 -17.20 24.32 -13.63
N SER A 2 -16.58 25.09 -12.74
CA SER A 2 -15.49 24.61 -11.87
C SER A 2 -15.87 24.86 -10.41
N ALA A 3 -15.54 23.92 -9.54
CA ALA A 3 -15.69 24.04 -8.10
C ALA A 3 -14.35 23.74 -7.44
N GLY A 4 -13.96 24.57 -6.48
CA GLY A 4 -12.82 24.28 -5.62
C GLY A 4 -13.18 23.20 -4.60
N PHE A 5 -12.15 22.52 -4.10
CA PHE A 5 -12.25 21.60 -2.96
C PHE A 5 -10.99 21.75 -2.11
N GLU A 6 -11.13 21.39 -0.84
CA GLU A 6 -10.02 21.38 0.12
C GLU A 6 -9.53 19.95 0.33
N LEU A 7 -8.23 19.81 0.56
CA LEU A 7 -7.59 18.57 0.98
C LEU A 7 -6.79 18.85 2.23
N ASP A 8 -6.81 17.91 3.17
CA ASP A 8 -5.82 17.89 4.23
C ASP A 8 -4.41 17.65 3.66
N GLU A 9 -3.40 18.01 4.46
CA GLU A 9 -2.00 17.96 4.02
C GLU A 9 -1.54 16.55 3.65
N ASN A 10 -2.01 15.52 4.37
CA ASN A 10 -1.63 14.13 4.12
C ASN A 10 -2.21 13.63 2.79
N ALA A 11 -3.51 13.86 2.54
CA ALA A 11 -4.16 13.50 1.30
C ALA A 11 -3.50 14.21 0.10
N ARG A 12 -3.16 15.49 0.24
CA ARG A 12 -2.47 16.25 -0.82
C ARG A 12 -1.08 15.69 -1.12
N TRP A 13 -0.27 15.39 -0.10
CA TRP A 13 1.07 14.85 -0.28
C TRP A 13 1.05 13.49 -1.00
N ARG A 14 0.17 12.57 -0.58
CA ARG A 14 0.02 11.25 -1.22
C ARG A 14 -0.34 11.36 -2.70
N LEU A 15 -1.25 12.28 -3.05
CA LEU A 15 -1.64 12.50 -4.43
C LEU A 15 -0.51 13.12 -5.28
N LEU A 16 0.29 14.01 -4.72
CA LEU A 16 1.41 14.65 -5.44
C LEU A 16 2.58 13.69 -5.66
N GLU A 17 2.94 12.90 -4.66
CA GLU A 17 4.04 11.95 -4.74
C GLU A 17 3.66 10.65 -5.46
N GLY A 18 2.35 10.40 -5.64
CA GLY A 18 1.84 9.12 -6.13
C GLY A 18 2.11 7.95 -5.17
N LEU A 19 2.43 8.26 -3.91
CA LEU A 19 2.72 7.29 -2.87
C LEU A 19 1.53 7.16 -1.95
N ASP A 20 1.13 5.92 -1.69
CA ASP A 20 0.22 5.57 -0.61
C ASP A 20 0.98 4.84 0.52
N ASP A 21 0.27 4.49 1.59
CA ASP A 21 0.89 3.78 2.71
C ASP A 21 1.43 2.40 2.33
N ILE A 22 0.85 1.76 1.29
CA ILE A 22 1.39 0.50 0.79
C ILE A 22 2.71 0.73 0.07
N SER A 23 2.89 1.86 -0.62
CA SER A 23 4.16 2.24 -1.26
C SER A 23 5.29 2.44 -0.25
N LEU A 24 4.99 2.94 0.96
CA LEU A 24 5.97 3.00 2.05
C LEU A 24 6.29 1.61 2.61
N THR A 25 5.26 0.77 2.74
CA THR A 25 5.41 -0.62 3.21
C THR A 25 6.22 -1.47 2.23
N LEU A 26 6.00 -1.30 0.93
CA LEU A 26 6.69 -2.03 -0.14
C LEU A 26 8.15 -1.62 -0.33
N ARG A 27 8.65 -0.58 0.36
CA ARG A 27 10.10 -0.34 0.45
C ARG A 27 10.84 -1.51 1.14
N GLU A 28 10.13 -2.26 1.97
CA GLU A 28 10.63 -3.44 2.68
C GLU A 28 10.17 -4.76 2.01
N GLU A 29 9.92 -4.76 0.70
CA GLU A 29 9.42 -5.92 -0.05
C GLU A 29 10.23 -7.19 0.20
N SER A 30 11.56 -7.11 0.25
CA SER A 30 12.42 -8.28 0.52
C SER A 30 12.13 -8.93 1.87
N SER A 31 11.92 -8.10 2.90
CA SER A 31 11.60 -8.56 4.26
C SER A 31 10.21 -9.20 4.31
N ILE A 32 9.26 -8.65 3.55
CA ILE A 32 7.91 -9.21 3.40
C ILE A 32 7.97 -10.58 2.72
N VAL A 33 8.75 -10.72 1.65
CA VAL A 33 8.93 -11.99 0.93
C VAL A 33 9.55 -13.06 1.82
N GLU A 34 10.59 -12.73 2.58
CA GLU A 34 11.22 -13.67 3.52
C GLU A 34 10.26 -14.14 4.61
N TYR A 35 9.46 -13.21 5.16
CA TYR A 35 8.46 -13.54 6.16
C TYR A 35 7.37 -14.46 5.58
N GLU A 36 6.81 -14.12 4.41
CA GLU A 36 5.73 -14.88 3.79
C GLU A 36 6.19 -16.26 3.27
N ALA A 37 7.47 -16.46 2.99
CA ALA A 37 8.04 -17.77 2.66
C ALA A 37 7.85 -18.80 3.80
N ASN A 38 7.73 -18.33 5.04
CA ASN A 38 7.52 -19.16 6.22
C ASN A 38 6.03 -19.25 6.64
N ARG A 39 5.10 -18.77 5.82
CA ARG A 39 3.66 -18.75 6.14
C ARG A 39 3.10 -20.18 6.26
N PRO A 40 2.53 -20.57 7.42
CA PRO A 40 1.93 -21.90 7.60
C PRO A 40 0.84 -22.21 6.57
N SER A 41 0.80 -23.45 6.08
CA SER A 41 -0.08 -23.89 4.99
C SER A 41 -1.57 -23.86 5.33
N PHE A 42 -1.94 -23.92 6.61
CA PHE A 42 -3.34 -23.86 7.05
C PHE A 42 -3.92 -22.44 7.06
N LYS A 43 -3.10 -21.40 6.90
CA LYS A 43 -3.59 -20.01 6.85
C LYS A 43 -4.33 -19.76 5.53
N PRO A 44 -5.42 -18.99 5.55
CA PRO A 44 -6.09 -18.59 4.32
C PRO A 44 -5.14 -17.81 3.40
N ARG A 45 -5.30 -18.06 2.10
CA ARG A 45 -4.59 -17.39 1.01
C ARG A 45 -5.61 -16.80 0.05
N THR A 46 -5.26 -15.69 -0.57
CA THR A 46 -6.03 -15.12 -1.69
C THR A 46 -5.94 -16.08 -2.88
N LEU A 47 -7.02 -16.22 -3.63
CA LEU A 47 -7.02 -16.94 -4.90
C LEU A 47 -6.46 -15.99 -5.98
N GLU A 48 -5.58 -16.51 -6.83
CA GLU A 48 -5.12 -15.76 -8.01
C GLU A 48 -6.29 -15.64 -9.01
N VAL A 49 -6.43 -14.47 -9.63
CA VAL A 49 -7.50 -14.15 -10.61
C VAL A 49 -7.02 -14.46 -12.01
#